data_AF-A0A367I379-F1
#
_entry.id   AF-A0A367I379-F1
#
_cell.length_a   1.000
_cell.length_b   1.000
_cell.length_c   1.000
_cell.angle_alpha   90.00
_cell.angle_beta   90.00
_cell.angle_gamma   90.00
#
_symmetry.space_group_name_H-M   'P 1'
#
loop_
_entity.id
_entity.type
_entity.pdbx_description
1 polymer ?
#
loop_
_entity_poly.entity_id
_entity_poly.type
_entity_poly.pdbx_seq_one_letter_code
_entity_poly.pdbx_strand_id
1 'polypeptide(L)'
;MDGFKPEDETDHFTDSRFEWIWKMANASKGEIGERLIARVRNGTRVTDVEEYDVVVGSEKHEVKLACLRARGTYAWNQIRLDYDYTHLSLIAVNPEVIRIFIVPKNKIPEDRLNRQHGGKNTDGDNYVYESKKRNWPPDWMLKYEFTL
;
A
#
# COMPACT_ATOMS: atom_id res chain seq x y z
N MET A 1 -9.51 16.02 -28.17
CA MET A 1 -8.64 15.53 -27.07
C MET A 1 -8.73 16.59 -25.99
N ASP A 2 -9.69 16.44 -25.08
CA ASP A 2 -9.82 17.37 -23.96
C ASP A 2 -8.81 16.98 -22.89
N GLY A 3 -8.02 17.99 -22.50
CA GLY A 3 -6.95 17.88 -21.53
C GLY A 3 -7.47 17.42 -20.17
N PHE A 4 -6.75 16.47 -19.60
CA PHE A 4 -6.80 16.16 -18.18
C PHE A 4 -6.45 17.44 -17.41
N LYS A 5 -7.46 18.10 -16.82
CA LYS A 5 -7.22 19.14 -15.82
C LYS A 5 -6.93 18.42 -14.49
N PRO A 6 -5.76 18.62 -13.87
CA PRO A 6 -5.53 18.14 -12.52
C PRO A 6 -6.36 19.01 -11.57
N GLU A 7 -7.57 18.57 -11.27
CA GLU A 7 -8.41 19.18 -10.26
C GLU A 7 -7.83 18.79 -8.89
N ASP A 8 -7.07 19.70 -8.27
CA ASP A 8 -6.73 19.77 -6.84
C ASP A 8 -6.35 18.45 -6.14
N GLU A 9 -5.47 17.65 -6.75
CA GLU A 9 -4.97 16.43 -6.11
C GLU A 9 -3.99 16.69 -4.94
N THR A 10 -3.52 17.92 -4.74
CA THR A 10 -2.52 18.28 -3.70
C THR A 10 -3.10 18.74 -2.37
N ASP A 11 -4.40 19.04 -2.29
CA ASP A 11 -5.00 19.83 -1.20
C ASP A 11 -4.70 19.29 0.20
N HIS A 12 -4.73 17.97 0.40
CA HIS A 12 -4.52 17.40 1.74
C HIS A 12 -3.08 17.51 2.25
N PHE A 13 -2.08 17.50 1.36
CA PHE A 13 -0.69 17.31 1.75
C PHE A 13 0.15 18.58 1.79
N THR A 14 -0.31 19.69 1.21
CA THR A 14 0.40 20.97 1.25
C THR A 14 0.69 21.38 2.70
N ASP A 15 1.95 21.71 2.98
CA ASP A 15 2.47 22.09 4.32
C ASP A 15 2.32 21.00 5.40
N SER A 16 1.97 19.76 5.02
CA SER A 16 1.91 18.63 5.93
C SER A 16 3.30 18.02 6.17
N ARG A 17 3.47 17.33 7.30
CA ARG A 17 4.70 16.59 7.64
C ARG A 17 5.11 15.57 6.57
N PHE A 18 4.14 15.07 5.81
CA PHE A 18 4.32 14.00 4.82
C PHE A 18 4.15 14.47 3.37
N GLU A 19 4.16 15.79 3.13
CA GLU A 19 4.09 16.36 1.78
C GLU A 19 5.18 15.80 0.86
N TRP A 20 6.38 15.59 1.41
CA TRP A 20 7.50 15.02 0.69
C TRP A 20 7.20 13.60 0.19
N ILE A 21 6.48 12.76 0.96
CA ILE A 21 6.08 11.42 0.52
C ILE A 21 5.08 11.53 -0.64
N TRP A 22 4.12 12.44 -0.54
CA TRP A 22 3.11 12.66 -1.58
C TRP A 22 3.75 13.01 -2.93
N LYS A 23 4.76 13.89 -2.93
CA LYS A 23 5.47 14.36 -4.13
C LYS A 23 6.38 13.32 -4.79
N MET A 24 6.69 12.20 -4.12
CA MET A 24 7.58 11.17 -4.66
C MET A 24 6.93 10.35 -5.78
N ALA A 25 7.76 9.84 -6.69
CA ALA A 25 7.34 8.85 -7.69
C ALA A 25 6.90 7.54 -7.01
N ASN A 26 6.07 6.74 -7.70
CA ASN A 26 5.53 5.49 -7.15
C ASN A 26 6.63 4.49 -6.74
N ALA A 27 7.69 4.35 -7.53
CA ALA A 27 8.83 3.50 -7.19
C ALA A 27 9.50 3.93 -5.86
N SER A 28 9.74 5.23 -5.69
CA SER A 28 10.31 5.79 -4.46
C SER A 28 9.36 5.60 -3.26
N LYS A 29 8.04 5.71 -3.46
CA LYS A 29 7.03 5.40 -2.43
C LYS A 29 7.08 3.93 -1.99
N GLY A 30 7.27 3.01 -2.93
CA GLY A 30 7.50 1.59 -2.66
C GLY A 30 8.72 1.39 -1.75
N GLU A 31 9.87 1.92 -2.16
CA GLU A 31 11.11 1.82 -1.38
C GLU A 31 10.99 2.44 0.02
N ILE A 32 10.30 3.58 0.15
CA ILE A 32 10.02 4.20 1.46
C ILE A 32 9.22 3.24 2.34
N GLY A 33 8.19 2.60 1.79
CA GLY A 33 7.36 1.63 2.51
C GLY A 33 8.16 0.43 3.00
N GLU A 34 8.97 -0.16 2.13
CA GLU A 34 9.84 -1.30 2.48
C GLU A 34 10.82 -0.95 3.59
N ARG A 35 11.50 0.20 3.47
CA ARG A 35 12.43 0.71 4.49
C ARG A 35 11.72 0.94 5.81
N LEU A 36 10.49 1.44 5.79
CA LEU A 36 9.69 1.65 6.99
C LEU A 36 9.38 0.31 7.68
N ILE A 37 8.83 -0.67 6.96
CA ILE A 37 8.50 -1.99 7.54
C ILE A 37 9.75 -2.66 8.09
N ALA A 38 10.85 -2.72 7.31
CA ALA A 38 12.11 -3.28 7.76
C ALA A 38 12.61 -2.61 9.04
N ARG A 39 12.54 -1.27 9.12
CA ARG A 39 13.00 -0.53 10.30
C ARG A 39 12.17 -0.78 11.55
N VAL A 40 10.84 -0.75 11.44
CA VAL A 40 9.93 -0.78 12.60
C VAL A 40 9.65 -2.19 13.10
N ARG A 41 9.86 -3.20 12.26
CA ARG A 41 9.70 -4.62 12.61
C ARG A 41 11.03 -5.34 12.83
N ASN A 42 12.16 -4.64 12.73
CA ASN A 42 13.49 -5.24 12.74
C ASN A 42 13.65 -6.34 11.67
N GLY A 43 13.18 -6.04 10.47
CA GLY A 43 13.26 -6.91 9.29
C GLY A 43 14.38 -6.52 8.33
N THR A 44 14.52 -7.34 7.29
CA THR A 44 15.52 -7.18 6.23
C THR A 44 14.81 -7.02 4.89
N ARG A 45 15.15 -5.97 4.13
CA ARG A 45 14.66 -5.80 2.76
C ARG A 45 15.28 -6.85 1.85
N VAL A 46 14.50 -7.34 0.89
CA VAL A 46 14.92 -8.32 -0.11
C VAL A 46 14.91 -7.63 -1.47
N THR A 47 16.03 -7.71 -2.18
CA THR A 47 16.21 -7.04 -3.48
C THR A 47 16.23 -7.99 -4.67
N ASP A 48 16.42 -9.29 -4.41
CA ASP A 48 16.72 -10.28 -5.44
C ASP A 48 15.54 -11.25 -5.68
N VAL A 49 14.40 -11.00 -5.03
CA VAL A 49 13.18 -11.82 -5.11
C VAL A 49 12.02 -10.90 -5.49
N GLU A 50 11.24 -11.30 -6.50
CA GLU A 50 10.12 -10.49 -7.01
C GLU A 50 8.81 -10.69 -6.24
N GLU A 51 8.77 -11.64 -5.30
CA GLU A 51 7.52 -12.12 -4.67
C GLU A 51 7.22 -11.53 -3.28
N TYR A 52 8.20 -10.88 -2.64
CA TYR A 52 8.05 -10.22 -1.36
C TYR A 52 9.20 -9.23 -1.13
N ASP A 53 8.94 -8.17 -0.38
CA ASP A 53 9.89 -7.07 -0.23
C ASP A 53 10.68 -7.09 1.08
N VAL A 54 10.10 -7.64 2.16
CA VAL A 54 10.71 -7.63 3.50
C VAL A 54 10.54 -8.96 4.22
N VAL A 55 11.58 -9.41 4.93
CA VAL A 55 11.53 -10.56 5.83
C VAL A 55 11.65 -10.12 7.28
N VAL A 56 10.73 -10.59 8.13
CA VAL A 56 10.73 -10.37 9.59
C VAL A 56 10.65 -11.73 10.27
N GLY A 57 11.78 -12.27 10.75
CA GLY A 57 11.81 -13.64 11.25
C GLY A 57 11.41 -14.65 10.16
N SER A 58 10.31 -15.38 10.36
CA SER A 58 9.73 -16.27 9.34
C SER A 58 8.65 -15.62 8.46
N GLU A 59 8.28 -14.37 8.74
CA GLU A 59 7.26 -13.64 7.98
C GLU A 59 7.89 -13.04 6.71
N LYS A 60 7.33 -13.39 5.55
CA LYS A 60 7.59 -12.74 4.26
C LYS A 60 6.51 -11.70 4.01
N HIS A 61 6.89 -10.46 3.75
CA HIS A 61 5.99 -9.32 3.60
C HIS A 61 6.05 -8.75 2.20
N GLU A 62 4.89 -8.70 1.55
CA GLU A 62 4.63 -7.76 0.46
C GLU A 62 4.25 -6.41 1.07
N VAL A 63 4.80 -5.31 0.58
CA VAL A 63 4.62 -3.96 1.16
C VAL A 63 3.99 -3.03 0.13
N LYS A 64 2.86 -2.43 0.50
CA LYS A 64 2.17 -1.43 -0.34
C LYS A 64 1.95 -0.15 0.43
N LEU A 65 2.43 0.96 -0.11
CA LEU A 65 2.21 2.31 0.42
C LEU A 65 1.19 3.07 -0.42
N ALA A 66 0.17 3.62 0.23
CA ALA A 66 -0.79 4.50 -0.38
C ALA A 66 -0.90 5.81 0.41
N CYS A 67 -0.95 6.93 -0.30
CA CYS A 67 -1.27 8.23 0.27
C CYS A 67 -2.77 8.53 0.13
N LEU A 68 -3.30 9.34 1.05
CA LEU A 68 -4.69 9.80 1.01
C LEU A 68 -4.93 10.63 -0.27
N ARG A 69 -5.86 10.19 -1.12
CA ARG A 69 -6.26 10.92 -2.33
C ARG A 69 -7.27 12.02 -1.98
N ALA A 70 -7.45 12.99 -2.89
CA ALA A 70 -8.42 14.09 -2.75
C ALA A 70 -9.84 13.64 -2.30
N ARG A 71 -10.30 12.49 -2.79
CA ARG A 71 -11.62 11.90 -2.45
C ARG A 71 -11.70 11.29 -1.05
N GLY A 72 -10.65 11.38 -0.23
CA GLY A 72 -10.59 10.77 1.10
C GLY A 72 -10.46 9.24 1.04
N THR A 73 -9.75 8.72 0.04
CA THR A 73 -9.55 7.29 -0.18
C THR A 73 -8.08 6.96 -0.42
N TYR A 74 -7.73 5.70 -0.21
CA TYR A 74 -6.46 5.08 -0.53
C TYR A 74 -6.65 4.02 -1.60
N ALA A 75 -5.61 3.76 -2.39
CA ALA A 75 -5.57 2.60 -3.27
C ALA A 75 -4.20 1.93 -3.19
N TRP A 76 -4.19 0.68 -2.78
CA TRP A 76 -3.01 -0.19 -2.82
C TRP A 76 -3.11 -1.03 -4.07
N ASN A 77 -2.27 -0.70 -5.05
CA ASN A 77 -2.23 -1.36 -6.35
C ASN A 77 -1.25 -2.54 -6.31
N GLN A 78 -1.30 -3.33 -7.37
CA GLN A 78 -0.33 -4.38 -7.63
C GLN A 78 -0.25 -5.46 -6.54
N ILE A 79 -1.39 -5.79 -5.93
CA ILE A 79 -1.48 -6.88 -4.95
C ILE A 79 -1.53 -8.19 -5.75
N ARG A 80 -0.55 -9.07 -5.53
CA ARG A 80 -0.42 -10.36 -6.22
C ARG A 80 -0.77 -11.48 -5.26
N LEU A 81 -1.90 -12.16 -5.45
CA LEU A 81 -2.27 -13.27 -4.55
C LEU A 81 -1.52 -14.56 -4.86
N ASP A 82 -0.86 -14.62 -6.02
CA ASP A 82 -0.05 -15.73 -6.51
C ASP A 82 1.39 -15.76 -5.94
N TYR A 83 1.89 -14.65 -5.38
CA TYR A 83 3.28 -14.52 -4.88
C TYR A 83 3.52 -15.17 -3.50
N ASP A 84 4.73 -15.67 -3.23
CA ASP A 84 5.12 -16.34 -1.97
C ASP A 84 5.40 -15.38 -0.78
N TYR A 85 4.48 -14.47 -0.48
CA TYR A 85 4.46 -13.75 0.80
C TYR A 85 3.47 -14.37 1.78
N THR A 86 3.73 -14.16 3.07
CA THR A 86 2.88 -14.59 4.18
C THR A 86 1.99 -13.46 4.71
N HIS A 87 2.42 -12.21 4.56
CA HIS A 87 1.76 -11.02 5.07
C HIS A 87 1.75 -9.91 4.02
N LEU A 88 0.64 -9.16 3.97
CA LEU A 88 0.53 -7.92 3.19
C LEU A 88 0.58 -6.74 4.17
N SER A 89 1.62 -5.92 4.03
CA SER A 89 1.86 -4.73 4.84
C SER A 89 1.31 -3.51 4.11
N LEU A 90 0.12 -3.06 4.52
CA LEU A 90 -0.57 -1.91 3.93
C LEU A 90 -0.25 -0.66 4.74
N ILE A 91 0.44 0.29 4.12
CA ILE A 91 0.79 1.57 4.73
C ILE A 91 -0.15 2.64 4.18
N ALA A 92 -0.86 3.30 5.09
CA ALA A 92 -1.76 4.42 4.80
C ALA A 92 -1.12 5.72 5.31
N VAL A 93 -0.72 6.60 4.40
CA VAL A 93 -0.16 7.91 4.73
C VAL A 93 -1.26 8.96 4.58
N ASN A 94 -1.62 9.64 5.67
CA ASN A 94 -2.40 10.88 5.60
C ASN A 94 -1.51 12.07 6.02
N PRO A 95 -2.00 13.32 5.99
CA PRO A 95 -1.20 14.50 6.32
C PRO A 95 -0.62 14.53 7.74
N GLU A 96 -1.27 13.85 8.69
CA GLU A 96 -0.98 13.94 10.13
C GLU A 96 -0.30 12.68 10.69
N VAL A 97 -0.66 11.51 10.15
CA VAL A 97 -0.29 10.20 10.67
C VAL A 97 -0.06 9.18 9.56
N ILE A 98 0.87 8.26 9.84
CA ILE A 98 1.05 7.03 9.08
C ILE A 98 0.43 5.89 9.87
N ARG A 99 -0.45 5.12 9.25
CA ARG A 99 -1.02 3.88 9.81
C ARG A 99 -0.50 2.70 9.03
N ILE A 100 -0.18 1.62 9.74
CA ILE A 100 0.38 0.39 9.17
C ILE A 100 -0.55 -0.76 9.54
N PHE A 101 -0.93 -1.58 8.56
CA PHE A 101 -1.72 -2.79 8.77
C PHE A 101 -0.94 -3.99 8.25
N ILE A 102 -0.70 -5.00 9.09
CA ILE A 102 0.09 -6.19 8.73
C ILE A 102 -0.86 -7.38 8.65
N VAL A 103 -1.48 -7.56 7.49
CA VAL A 103 -2.56 -8.53 7.31
C VAL A 103 -1.99 -9.87 6.86
N PRO A 104 -2.24 -10.99 7.58
CA PRO A 104 -1.88 -12.31 7.08
C PRO A 104 -2.56 -12.59 5.74
N LYS A 105 -1.83 -13.14 4.77
CA LYS A 105 -2.32 -13.33 3.40
C LYS A 105 -3.64 -14.12 3.36
N ASN A 106 -3.76 -15.15 4.19
CA ASN A 106 -4.98 -15.98 4.32
C ASN A 106 -6.17 -15.28 5.02
N LYS A 107 -6.02 -14.02 5.43
CA LYS A 107 -7.07 -13.18 6.03
C LYS A 107 -7.49 -12.04 5.12
N ILE A 108 -6.86 -11.89 3.95
CA ILE A 108 -7.24 -10.90 2.95
C ILE A 108 -8.57 -11.37 2.31
N PRO A 109 -9.63 -10.57 2.40
CA PRO A 109 -10.91 -10.91 1.79
C PRO A 109 -10.86 -10.64 0.28
N GLU A 110 -10.72 -11.70 -0.54
CA GLU A 110 -10.58 -11.59 -1.99
C GLU A 110 -11.75 -10.85 -2.67
N ASP A 111 -12.97 -10.95 -2.11
CA ASP A 111 -14.16 -10.22 -2.57
C ASP A 111 -14.04 -8.69 -2.42
N ARG A 112 -13.06 -8.21 -1.65
CA ARG A 112 -12.74 -6.78 -1.52
C ARG A 112 -11.68 -6.31 -2.49
N LEU A 113 -11.01 -7.24 -3.18
CA LEU A 113 -10.00 -6.94 -4.17
C LEU A 113 -10.64 -6.85 -5.55
N ASN A 114 -10.32 -5.79 -6.29
CA ASN A 114 -10.73 -5.67 -7.68
C ASN A 114 -9.59 -6.15 -8.57
N ARG A 115 -9.91 -6.93 -9.61
CA ARG A 115 -8.94 -7.25 -10.65
C ARG A 115 -8.45 -5.96 -11.31
N GLN A 116 -7.15 -5.74 -11.26
CA GLN A 116 -6.51 -4.65 -11.96
C GLN A 116 -6.26 -5.10 -13.40
N HIS A 117 -6.98 -4.53 -14.37
CA HIS A 117 -6.70 -4.74 -15.79
C HIS A 117 -5.29 -4.20 -16.07
N GLY A 118 -4.33 -5.11 -16.22
CA GLY A 118 -2.94 -4.75 -16.47
C GLY A 118 -2.75 -4.14 -17.86
N GLY A 119 -1.75 -3.27 -17.97
CA GLY A 119 -1.17 -2.93 -19.27
C GLY A 119 -0.64 -4.18 -19.98
N LYS A 120 -0.37 -4.07 -21.29
CA LYS A 120 0.07 -5.17 -22.16
C LYS A 120 1.17 -6.01 -21.46
N ASN A 121 0.93 -7.31 -21.31
CA ASN A 121 1.83 -8.35 -20.77
C ASN A 121 1.85 -8.53 -19.23
N THR A 122 0.71 -8.75 -18.60
CA THR A 122 0.69 -9.31 -17.22
C THR A 122 -0.12 -10.59 -17.19
N ASP A 123 0.57 -11.73 -17.32
CA ASP A 123 0.00 -13.08 -17.20
C ASP A 123 -0.25 -13.48 -15.72
N GLY A 124 -0.71 -12.54 -14.89
CA GLY A 124 -0.85 -12.74 -13.45
C GLY A 124 -2.09 -12.07 -12.86
N ASP A 125 -2.61 -12.67 -11.79
CA ASP A 125 -3.75 -12.17 -11.04
C ASP A 125 -3.32 -10.94 -10.22
N ASN A 126 -3.42 -9.78 -10.88
CA ASN A 126 -3.08 -8.50 -10.31
C ASN A 126 -4.31 -7.81 -9.73
N TYR A 127 -4.22 -7.36 -8.47
CA TYR A 127 -5.35 -6.79 -7.76
C TYR A 127 -5.08 -5.38 -7.22
N VAL A 128 -6.16 -4.66 -6.96
CA VAL A 128 -6.15 -3.40 -6.23
C VAL A 128 -7.16 -3.46 -5.09
N TYR A 129 -6.73 -2.99 -3.91
CA TYR A 129 -7.67 -2.64 -2.84
C TYR A 129 -7.87 -1.12 -2.82
N GLU A 130 -9.11 -0.68 -3.02
CA GLU A 130 -9.51 0.72 -2.84
C GLU A 130 -10.34 0.88 -1.56
N SER A 131 -9.89 1.74 -0.66
CA SER A 131 -10.63 2.01 0.58
C SER A 131 -11.93 2.76 0.29
N LYS A 132 -12.94 2.57 1.14
CA LYS A 132 -14.18 3.38 1.12
C LYS A 132 -14.13 4.42 2.24
N LYS A 133 -14.28 5.71 1.90
CA LYS A 133 -14.24 6.84 2.86
C LYS A 133 -15.09 6.63 4.12
N ARG A 134 -16.32 6.13 3.96
CA ARG A 134 -17.30 5.98 5.06
C ARG A 134 -16.89 4.92 6.10
N ASN A 135 -16.08 3.93 5.72
CA ASN A 135 -15.74 2.78 6.55
C ASN A 135 -14.22 2.56 6.57
N TRP A 136 -13.47 3.65 6.76
CA TRP A 136 -12.02 3.61 6.81
C TRP A 136 -11.50 3.70 8.26
N PRO A 137 -10.60 2.80 8.70
CA PRO A 137 -10.20 1.56 8.03
C PRO A 137 -11.30 0.49 8.15
N PRO A 138 -11.39 -0.46 7.20
CA PRO A 138 -12.34 -1.56 7.31
C PRO A 138 -11.93 -2.52 8.43
N ASP A 139 -12.91 -3.21 9.02
CA ASP A 139 -12.69 -4.13 10.16
C ASP A 139 -11.65 -5.22 9.87
N TRP A 140 -11.55 -5.69 8.63
CA TRP A 140 -10.58 -6.73 8.26
C TRP A 140 -9.14 -6.23 8.28
N MET A 141 -8.90 -4.93 8.10
CA MET A 141 -7.57 -4.32 8.27
C MET A 141 -7.34 -3.91 9.73
N LEU A 142 -8.35 -3.30 10.36
CA LEU A 142 -8.22 -2.72 11.71
C LEU A 142 -7.75 -3.74 12.76
N LYS A 143 -8.17 -5.01 12.63
CA LYS A 143 -7.71 -6.11 13.51
C LYS A 143 -6.20 -6.37 13.47
N TYR A 144 -5.53 -5.88 12.43
CA TYR A 144 -4.11 -6.07 12.18
C TYR A 144 -3.36 -4.74 12.15
N GLU A 145 -3.92 -3.69 12.75
CA GLU A 145 -3.22 -2.42 12.89
C GLU A 145 -1.97 -2.59 13.75
N PHE A 146 -0.83 -2.25 13.17
CA PHE A 146 0.44 -2.25 13.86
C PHE A 146 0.64 -0.91 14.55
N THR A 147 0.82 -0.96 15.86
CA THR A 147 1.15 0.22 16.67
C THR A 147 2.65 0.26 16.86
N LEU A 148 3.24 1.42 16.56
CA LEU A 148 4.67 1.71 16.73
C LEU A 148 5.07 1.87 18.20
#